data_AF-A0A4U2DCW1-F1
#
_entry.id   AF-A0A4U2DCW1-F1
#
_cell.length_a   1.000
_cell.length_b   1.000
_cell.length_c   1.000
_cell.angle_alpha   90.00
_cell.angle_beta   90.00
_cell.angle_gamma   90.00
#
_symmetry.space_group_name_H-M   'P 1'
#
loop_
_entity.id
_entity.type
_entity.pdbx_description
1 polymer ?
#
loop_
_entity_poly.entity_id
_entity_poly.type
_entity_poly.pdbx_seq_one_letter_code
_entity_poly.pdbx_strand_id
1 'polypeptide(L)'
;MTTKSNDVKEAKSFGFSSIKEFRRARTLIGSLIVETRKNNKKAAYKLYKLLQEKPDLNPLCEHLIQMPNLDAYKSKTSAKEFAMFRGHNKMDS
;
A
#
# COMPACT_ATOMS: atom_id res chain seq x y z
N MET A 1 -7.63 -15.82 -17.71
CA MET A 1 -7.97 -14.38 -17.66
C MET A 1 -8.86 -14.07 -16.43
N THR A 2 -8.38 -14.19 -15.20
CA THR A 2 -9.25 -14.20 -13.98
C THR A 2 -8.85 -13.23 -12.87
N THR A 3 -7.82 -12.40 -13.06
CA THR A 3 -7.30 -11.51 -11.99
C THR A 3 -8.00 -10.15 -11.91
N LYS A 4 -8.61 -9.66 -13.00
CA LYS A 4 -9.21 -8.31 -13.03
C LYS A 4 -10.46 -8.18 -12.14
N SER A 5 -11.30 -9.22 -12.03
CA SER A 5 -12.55 -9.14 -11.25
C SER A 5 -12.34 -9.16 -9.73
N ASN A 6 -11.32 -9.86 -9.23
CA ASN A 6 -11.05 -9.90 -7.80
C ASN A 6 -10.52 -8.56 -7.28
N ASP A 7 -9.64 -7.90 -8.04
CA ASP A 7 -9.13 -6.58 -7.68
C ASP A 7 -10.25 -5.52 -7.53
N VAL A 8 -11.34 -5.61 -8.30
CA VAL A 8 -12.47 -4.67 -8.19
C VAL A 8 -13.29 -4.95 -6.93
N LYS A 9 -13.52 -6.22 -6.61
CA LYS A 9 -14.26 -6.62 -5.40
C LYS A 9 -13.47 -6.26 -4.14
N GLU A 10 -12.17 -6.53 -4.14
CA GLU A 10 -11.26 -6.14 -3.05
C GLU A 10 -11.18 -4.61 -2.91
N ALA A 11 -11.01 -3.87 -4.02
CA ALA A 11 -10.99 -2.41 -3.96
C ALA A 11 -12.24 -1.85 -3.28
N LYS A 12 -13.42 -2.37 -3.62
CA LYS A 12 -14.69 -1.98 -2.99
C LYS A 12 -14.77 -2.40 -1.52
N SER A 13 -14.29 -3.60 -1.15
CA SER A 13 -14.32 -4.04 0.26
C SER A 13 -13.42 -3.19 1.16
N PHE A 14 -12.37 -2.59 0.61
CA PHE A 14 -11.50 -1.64 1.31
C PHE A 14 -11.86 -0.17 1.07
N GLY A 15 -13.03 0.13 0.50
CA GLY A 15 -13.54 1.50 0.34
C GLY A 15 -12.88 2.33 -0.77
N PHE A 16 -12.11 1.72 -1.67
CA PHE A 16 -11.49 2.44 -2.78
C PHE A 16 -12.48 2.67 -3.91
N SER A 17 -12.65 3.93 -4.31
CA SER A 17 -13.43 4.31 -5.50
C SER A 17 -12.69 4.02 -6.81
N SER A 18 -11.37 3.87 -6.77
CA SER A 18 -10.52 3.63 -7.94
C SER A 18 -9.66 2.39 -7.78
N ILE A 19 -9.79 1.45 -8.72
CA ILE A 19 -8.95 0.24 -8.81
C ILE A 19 -7.47 0.60 -8.94
N LYS A 20 -7.15 1.72 -9.61
CA LYS A 20 -5.77 2.19 -9.77
C LYS A 20 -5.18 2.61 -8.42
N GLU A 21 -5.95 3.30 -7.59
CA GLU A 21 -5.53 3.71 -6.25
C GLU A 21 -5.38 2.51 -5.33
N PHE A 22 -6.34 1.59 -5.36
CA PHE A 22 -6.27 0.34 -4.61
C PHE A 22 -4.99 -0.44 -4.93
N ARG A 23 -4.69 -0.67 -6.22
CA ARG A 23 -3.49 -1.41 -6.64
C ARG A 23 -2.20 -0.74 -6.19
N ARG A 24 -2.14 0.59 -6.22
CA ARG A 24 -0.98 1.34 -5.76
C ARG A 24 -0.84 1.27 -4.24
N ALA A 25 -1.92 1.45 -3.48
CA ALA A 25 -1.94 1.31 -2.02
C ALA A 25 -1.50 -0.10 -1.61
N ARG A 26 -2.08 -1.13 -2.24
CA ARG A 26 -1.77 -2.54 -2.01
C ARG A 26 -0.28 -2.83 -2.26
N THR A 27 0.26 -2.36 -3.37
CA THR A 27 1.69 -2.52 -3.71
C THR A 27 2.60 -1.79 -2.72
N LEU A 28 2.24 -0.57 -2.35
CA LEU A 28 3.02 0.26 -1.43
C LEU A 28 3.07 -0.35 -0.03
N ILE A 29 1.91 -0.63 0.55
CA ILE A 29 1.79 -1.22 1.88
C ILE A 29 2.45 -2.61 1.90
N GLY A 30 2.18 -3.44 0.89
CA GLY A 30 2.82 -4.75 0.76
C GLY A 30 4.35 -4.67 0.73
N SER A 31 4.91 -3.74 -0.06
CA SER A 31 6.37 -3.54 -0.12
C SER A 31 6.95 -3.08 1.22
N LEU A 32 6.26 -2.18 1.94
CA LEU A 32 6.70 -1.72 3.26
C LEU A 32 6.63 -2.84 4.31
N ILE A 33 5.60 -3.68 4.28
CA ILE A 33 5.49 -4.83 5.19
C ILE A 33 6.63 -5.82 4.93
N VAL A 34 6.90 -6.16 3.66
CA VAL A 34 8.00 -7.06 3.29
C VAL A 34 9.34 -6.51 3.77
N GLU A 35 9.62 -5.22 3.56
CA GLU A 35 10.84 -4.60 4.05
C GLU A 35 10.89 -4.54 5.59
N THR A 36 9.75 -4.33 6.25
CA THR A 36 9.65 -4.38 7.72
C THR A 36 9.97 -5.78 8.25
N ARG A 37 9.50 -6.85 7.59
CA ARG A 37 9.84 -8.24 7.92
C ARG A 37 11.33 -8.54 7.77
N LYS A 38 12.02 -7.86 6.85
CA LYS A 38 13.49 -7.88 6.71
C LYS A 38 14.21 -7.00 7.74
N ASN A 39 13.53 -6.59 8.82
CA ASN A 39 14.07 -5.77 9.89
C ASN A 39 14.47 -4.33 9.47
N ASN A 40 13.89 -3.80 8.38
CA ASN A 40 14.16 -2.44 7.91
C ASN A 40 13.37 -1.41 8.74
N LYS A 41 14.04 -0.80 9.74
CA LYS A 41 13.44 0.23 10.62
C LYS A 41 12.86 1.44 9.87
N LYS A 42 13.46 1.81 8.73
CA LYS A 42 12.97 2.93 7.90
C LYS A 42 11.67 2.59 7.20
N ALA A 43 11.49 1.35 6.76
CA ALA A 43 10.23 0.88 6.19
C ALA A 43 9.13 0.80 7.25
N ALA A 44 9.46 0.29 8.45
CA ALA A 44 8.54 0.25 9.59
C ALA A 44 8.03 1.66 9.96
N TYR A 45 8.93 2.63 10.08
CA TYR A 45 8.55 4.03 10.36
C TYR A 45 7.68 4.62 9.24
N LYS A 46 7.99 4.33 7.97
CA LYS A 46 7.19 4.79 6.83
C LYS A 46 5.79 4.18 6.82
N LEU A 47 5.67 2.89 7.13
CA LEU A 47 4.38 2.22 7.23
C LEU A 47 3.55 2.83 8.36
N TYR A 48 4.14 2.96 9.56
CA TYR A 48 3.49 3.60 10.70
C TYR A 48 3.00 5.02 10.36
N LYS A 49 3.87 5.86 9.77
CA LYS A 49 3.50 7.23 9.38
C LYS A 49 2.40 7.28 8.31
N LEU A 50 2.44 6.38 7.33
CA LEU A 50 1.38 6.27 6.32
C LEU A 50 0.02 5.94 6.96
N LEU A 51 0.00 5.00 7.90
CA LEU A 51 -1.23 4.59 8.59
C LEU A 51 -1.73 5.66 9.57
N GLN A 52 -0.85 6.48 10.15
CA GLN A 52 -1.27 7.66 10.90
C GLN A 52 -1.87 8.75 10.00
N GLU A 53 -1.28 9.01 8.84
CA GLU A 53 -1.79 10.02 7.88
C GLU A 53 -3.07 9.55 7.17
N LYS A 54 -3.24 8.24 6.97
CA LYS A 54 -4.37 7.62 6.27
C LYS A 54 -4.84 6.36 7.02
N PRO A 55 -5.62 6.52 8.11
CA PRO A 55 -6.10 5.39 8.92
C PRO A 55 -7.01 4.44 8.15
N ASP A 56 -7.66 4.91 7.08
CA ASP A 56 -8.49 4.09 6.18
C ASP A 56 -7.72 2.96 5.50
N LEU A 57 -6.39 3.04 5.49
CA LEU A 57 -5.51 2.00 4.95
C LEU A 57 -5.18 0.89 5.97
N ASN A 58 -5.56 1.04 7.25
CA ASN A 58 -5.33 0.03 8.28
C ASN A 58 -5.92 -1.34 7.92
N PRO A 59 -7.20 -1.45 7.51
CA PRO A 59 -7.79 -2.75 7.17
C PRO A 59 -7.05 -3.44 6.01
N LEU A 60 -6.59 -2.66 5.02
CA LEU A 60 -5.79 -3.18 3.92
C LEU A 60 -4.41 -3.66 4.40
N CYS A 61 -3.78 -2.94 5.32
CA CYS A 61 -2.51 -3.35 5.92
C CYS A 61 -2.63 -4.66 6.71
N GLU A 62 -3.61 -4.77 7.59
CA GLU A 62 -3.86 -5.99 8.37
C GLU A 62 -4.15 -7.19 7.47
N HIS A 63 -4.99 -7.00 6.46
CA HIS A 63 -5.28 -8.02 5.47
C HIS A 63 -4.00 -8.51 4.76
N LEU A 64 -3.13 -7.59 4.35
CA LEU A 64 -1.86 -7.93 3.71
C LEU A 64 -0.89 -8.64 4.65
N ILE A 65 -0.84 -8.28 5.93
CA ILE A 65 0.01 -8.96 6.93
C ILE A 65 -0.39 -10.44 7.07
N GLN A 66 -1.70 -10.73 6.99
CA GLN A 66 -2.25 -12.08 7.07
C GLN A 66 -2.09 -12.88 5.77
N MET A 67 -1.70 -12.24 4.64
CA MET A 67 -1.50 -12.97 3.38
C MET A 67 -0.23 -13.85 3.44
N PRO A 68 -0.36 -15.16 3.15
CA PRO A 68 0.77 -16.10 3.21
C PRO A 68 1.83 -15.84 2.12
N ASN A 69 1.45 -15.23 0.99
CA ASN A 69 2.33 -14.98 -0.16
C ASN A 69 2.78 -13.52 -0.27
N LEU A 70 2.80 -12.78 0.84
CA LEU A 70 3.16 -11.37 0.80
C LEU A 70 4.60 -11.14 0.32
N ASP A 71 5.51 -12.09 0.54
CA ASP A 71 6.90 -12.01 0.08
C ASP A 71 7.03 -12.04 -1.47
N ALA A 72 5.96 -12.41 -2.19
CA ALA A 72 5.89 -12.28 -3.64
C ALA A 72 5.69 -10.83 -4.11
N TYR A 73 5.32 -9.90 -3.20
CA TYR A 73 5.37 -8.46 -3.48
C TYR A 73 6.84 -8.05 -3.57
N LYS A 74 7.40 -8.16 -4.78
CA LYS A 74 8.72 -7.60 -5.08
C LYS A 74 8.67 -6.11 -4.76
N SER A 75 9.45 -5.73 -3.74
CA SER A 75 9.82 -4.36 -3.40
C SER A 75 10.30 -3.64 -4.67
N LYS A 76 9.37 -3.01 -5.38
CA LYS A 76 9.61 -2.13 -6.52
C LYS A 76 8.98 -0.76 -6.30
N THR A 77 8.57 -0.44 -5.07
CA THR A 77 8.22 0.94 -4.72
C THR A 77 9.46 1.80 -4.79
N SER A 78 9.64 2.44 -5.96
CA SER A 78 10.56 3.54 -6.13
C SER A 78 10.17 4.67 -5.18
N ALA A 79 11.16 5.44 -4.70
CA ALA A 79 10.90 6.65 -3.90
C ALA A 79 9.89 7.61 -4.57
N LYS A 80 9.83 7.58 -5.91
CA LYS A 80 8.88 8.36 -6.72
C LYS A 80 7.42 7.91 -6.53
N GLU A 81 7.16 6.61 -6.47
CA GLU A 81 5.80 6.08 -6.24
C GLU A 81 5.31 6.36 -4.82
N PHE A 82 6.22 6.36 -3.85
CA PHE A 82 5.93 6.74 -2.47
C PHE A 82 5.53 8.23 -2.35
N ALA A 83 6.26 9.12 -3.03
CA ALA A 83 5.98 10.56 -3.01
C ALA A 83 4.60 10.90 -3.63
N MET A 84 4.17 10.13 -4.64
CA MET A 84 2.84 10.29 -5.24
C MET A 84 1.70 9.89 -4.27
N PHE A 85 1.96 8.99 -3.31
CA PHE A 85 0.94 8.51 -2.36
C PHE A 85 0.71 9.43 -1.16
N ARG A 86 1.76 10.16 -0.75
CA ARG A 86 1.68 11.18 0.31
C ARG A 86 0.89 12.42 -0.08
N GLY A 87 0.46 12.54 -1.33
CA GLY A 87 -0.16 13.76 -1.81
C GLY A 87 0.87 14.90 -1.74
N HIS A 88 1.74 15.00 -2.74
CA HIS A 88 2.30 16.31 -3.06
C HIS A 88 1.14 17.17 -3.60
N ASN A 89 0.31 17.71 -2.69
CA ASN A 89 -0.20 19.06 -2.88
C ASN A 89 1.04 19.96 -2.86
N LYS A 90 1.70 20.09 -4.02
CA LYS A 90 2.34 21.37 -4.34
C LYS A 90 1.20 22.32 -4.68
N MET A 91 0.58 22.84 -3.63
CA MET A 91 -0.06 24.13 -3.69
C MET A 91 1.11 25.11 -3.56
N ASP A 92 1.71 25.46 -4.69
CA ASP A 92 2.78 26.45 -4.75
C ASP A 92 2.37 27.43 -5.85
N SER A 93 1.86 28.57 -5.35
CA SER A 93 1.62 29.89 -5.98
C SER A 93 0.80 29.98 -7.26
#